data_AF-A0A6M3K4Q6-F1
#
_entry.id   AF-A0A6M3K4Q6-F1
#
_cell.length_a   1.000
_cell.length_b   1.000
_cell.length_c   1.000
_cell.angle_alpha   90.00
_cell.angle_beta   90.00
_cell.angle_gamma   90.00
#
_symmetry.space_group_name_H-M   'P 1'
#
loop_
_entity.id
_entity.type
_entity.pdbx_description
1 polymer ?
#
loop_
_entity_poly.entity_id
_entity_poly.type
_entity_poly.pdbx_seq_one_letter_code
_entity_poly.pdbx_strand_id
1 'polypeptide(L)'
;FKEYSSKKETIWISYNKKLIELLYTNVSNNNKNKRLPSFISYLSKKQIDILLKALIAGDGTHYKYRDVYYTNNLHLANDVQTLAFFSGRSTSLNGPYEMISNFNGKKIKQYQVSLTKKEGSPKALVLSKLKKILSKTNIVCFTVPNEILITRLNGKIAIQGNTKFGMHLIRLLLEELHLLKYGDLKFPLDEINLLLDIRNGKLSLEEVVELSYKYEGEVEVAVHKTKLPSTPNFKIINEFVIKTHKEKILCPK
;
A
#
# COMPACT_ATOMS: atom_id res chain seq x y z
N PHE A 1 -22.01 21.52 26.62
CA PHE A 1 -22.46 22.49 25.60
C PHE A 1 -23.80 23.05 26.07
N LYS A 2 -24.10 24.32 25.75
CA LYS A 2 -25.41 24.93 25.95
C LYS A 2 -26.14 24.93 24.61
N GLU A 3 -27.34 24.37 24.59
CA GLU A 3 -28.18 24.31 23.40
C GLU A 3 -29.05 25.56 23.32
N TYR A 4 -29.16 26.11 22.11
CA TYR A 4 -30.09 27.17 21.76
C TYR A 4 -30.84 26.74 20.51
N SER A 5 -32.12 26.42 20.67
CA SER A 5 -32.96 25.94 19.58
C SER A 5 -33.91 27.04 19.10
N SER A 6 -33.91 27.31 17.80
CA SER A 6 -34.82 28.22 17.11
C SER A 6 -35.68 27.45 16.11
N LYS A 7 -36.67 28.11 15.49
CA LYS A 7 -37.48 27.49 14.42
C LYS A 7 -36.66 27.10 13.17
N LYS A 8 -35.48 27.70 12.96
CA LYS A 8 -34.66 27.51 11.74
C LYS A 8 -33.39 26.69 11.97
N GLU A 9 -32.82 26.76 13.17
CA GLU A 9 -31.55 26.11 13.50
C GLU A 9 -31.41 25.84 14.99
N THR A 10 -30.61 24.82 15.32
CA THR A 10 -30.15 24.51 16.68
C THR A 10 -28.66 24.79 16.78
N ILE A 11 -28.28 25.65 17.73
CA ILE A 11 -26.91 26.07 17.98
C ILE A 11 -26.41 25.44 19.28
N TRP A 12 -25.22 24.84 19.21
CA TRP A 12 -24.53 24.28 20.38
C TRP A 12 -23.31 25.11 20.72
N ILE A 13 -23.30 25.75 21.89
CA ILE A 13 -22.20 26.61 22.34
C ILE A 13 -21.40 25.90 23.43
N SER A 14 -20.07 25.82 23.26
CA SER A 14 -19.16 25.42 24.34
C SER A 14 -18.57 26.65 25.01
N TYR A 15 -18.51 26.66 26.34
CA TYR A 15 -17.74 27.64 27.12
C TYR A 15 -16.45 27.03 27.69
N ASN A 16 -16.15 25.76 27.36
CA ASN A 16 -14.95 25.09 27.83
C ASN A 16 -13.73 25.62 27.07
N LYS A 17 -13.01 26.56 27.69
CA LYS A 17 -11.82 27.20 27.11
C LYS A 17 -10.76 26.20 26.64
N LYS A 18 -10.48 25.15 27.44
CA LYS A 18 -9.49 24.11 27.10
C LYS A 18 -9.88 23.35 25.84
N LEU A 19 -11.16 22.98 25.71
CA LEU A 19 -11.67 22.29 24.52
C LEU A 19 -11.59 23.21 23.30
N ILE A 20 -11.97 24.48 23.45
CA ILE A 20 -11.93 25.46 22.37
C ILE A 20 -10.48 25.65 21.90
N GLU A 21 -9.55 25.89 22.82
CA GLU A 21 -8.12 26.05 22.54
C GLU A 21 -7.54 24.81 21.84
N LEU A 22 -7.92 23.60 22.30
CA LEU A 22 -7.52 22.35 21.68
C LEU A 22 -8.03 22.27 20.23
N LEU A 23 -9.30 22.62 19.98
CA LEU A 23 -9.86 22.62 18.63
C LEU A 23 -9.21 23.69 17.74
N TYR A 24 -9.06 24.92 18.22
CA TYR A 24 -8.47 26.02 17.45
C TYR A 24 -7.00 25.75 17.09
N THR A 25 -6.25 25.11 17.98
CA THR A 25 -4.84 24.80 17.78
C THR A 25 -4.65 23.59 16.87
N ASN A 26 -5.51 22.57 16.99
CA ASN A 26 -5.30 21.28 16.33
C ASN A 26 -6.19 21.02 15.12
N VAL A 27 -7.29 21.76 14.96
CA VAL A 27 -8.20 21.68 13.82
C VAL A 27 -8.11 23.02 13.10
N SER A 28 -7.65 22.99 11.85
CA SER A 28 -7.53 24.22 11.05
C SER A 28 -8.85 24.99 11.00
N ASN A 29 -8.82 26.25 11.40
CA ASN A 29 -9.97 27.17 11.40
C ASN A 29 -10.37 27.67 10.00
N ASN A 30 -9.60 27.32 8.96
CA ASN A 30 -9.93 27.66 7.59
C ASN A 30 -10.48 26.44 6.85
N ASN A 31 -11.66 26.58 6.22
CA ASN A 31 -12.27 25.53 5.41
C ASN A 31 -11.34 24.97 4.32
N LYS A 32 -10.41 25.79 3.80
CA LYS A 32 -9.44 25.35 2.79
C LYS A 32 -8.36 24.41 3.33
N ASN A 33 -8.02 24.49 4.62
CA ASN A 33 -6.93 23.74 5.23
C ASN A 33 -7.41 22.79 6.33
N LYS A 34 -8.71 22.53 6.42
CA LYS A 34 -9.31 21.68 7.46
C LYS A 34 -8.63 20.31 7.48
N ARG A 35 -8.19 19.92 8.67
CA ARG A 35 -7.46 18.69 8.98
C ARG A 35 -8.02 18.08 10.23
N LEU A 36 -7.85 16.78 10.37
CA LEU A 36 -7.95 16.17 11.68
C LEU A 36 -6.66 16.43 12.48
N PRO A 37 -6.73 16.52 13.82
CA PRO A 37 -5.56 16.67 14.67
C PRO A 37 -4.52 15.57 14.46
N SER A 38 -3.23 15.89 14.59
CA SER A 38 -2.15 14.91 14.44
C SER A 38 -2.27 13.71 15.40
N PHE A 39 -2.89 13.91 16.57
CA PHE A 39 -3.02 12.85 17.56
C PHE A 39 -3.97 11.72 17.13
N ILE A 40 -4.67 11.82 16.00
CA ILE A 40 -5.59 10.77 15.53
C ILE A 40 -4.93 9.41 15.33
N SER A 41 -3.62 9.39 15.04
CA SER A 41 -2.84 8.16 14.86
C SER A 41 -2.64 7.39 16.16
N TYR A 42 -2.85 8.03 17.32
CA TYR A 42 -2.72 7.41 18.65
C TYR A 42 -4.07 7.02 19.25
N LEU A 43 -5.18 7.25 18.55
CA LEU A 43 -6.50 6.90 19.05
C LEU A 43 -6.67 5.38 19.06
N SER A 44 -7.26 4.88 20.15
CA SER A 44 -7.76 3.51 20.18
C SER A 44 -8.85 3.31 19.13
N LYS A 45 -9.04 2.07 18.67
CA LYS A 45 -10.12 1.71 17.74
C LYS A 45 -11.49 2.24 18.18
N LYS A 46 -11.82 2.15 19.48
CA LYS A 46 -13.09 2.66 20.03
C LYS A 46 -13.23 4.18 19.84
N GLN A 47 -12.15 4.94 20.05
CA GLN A 47 -12.16 6.39 19.84
C GLN A 47 -12.27 6.74 18.36
N ILE A 48 -11.57 6.00 17.48
CA ILE A 48 -11.69 6.15 16.03
C ILE A 48 -13.14 5.90 15.58
N ASP A 49 -13.79 4.85 16.09
CA ASP A 49 -15.18 4.53 15.78
C ASP A 49 -16.14 5.65 16.19
N ILE A 50 -15.95 6.23 17.38
CA ILE A 50 -16.77 7.35 17.86
C ILE A 50 -16.57 8.57 16.94
N LEU A 51 -15.32 8.88 16.59
CA LEU A 51 -15.01 10.02 15.73
C LEU A 51 -15.56 9.84 14.31
N LEU A 52 -15.41 8.66 13.70
CA LEU A 52 -15.97 8.35 12.39
C LEU A 52 -17.50 8.46 12.40
N LYS A 53 -18.17 7.92 13.42
CA LYS A 53 -19.63 8.05 13.56
C LYS A 53 -20.06 9.52 13.65
N ALA A 54 -19.36 10.33 14.43
CA ALA A 54 -19.65 11.76 14.54
C ALA A 54 -19.43 12.51 13.22
N LEU A 55 -18.34 12.21 12.50
CA LEU A 55 -18.05 12.81 11.18
C LEU A 55 -19.13 12.46 10.14
N ILE A 56 -19.55 11.19 10.10
CA ILE A 56 -20.59 10.72 9.16
C ILE A 56 -21.96 11.29 9.54
N ALA A 57 -22.27 11.42 10.83
CA ALA A 57 -23.52 12.05 11.28
C ALA A 57 -23.59 13.54 10.90
N GLY A 58 -22.45 14.22 10.78
CA GLY A 58 -22.36 15.61 10.35
C GLY A 58 -22.47 15.80 8.84
N ASP A 59 -21.51 15.23 8.09
CA ASP A 59 -21.37 15.47 6.64
C ASP A 59 -21.38 14.14 5.83
N GLY A 60 -22.18 13.16 6.24
CA GLY A 60 -22.21 11.84 5.63
C GLY A 60 -23.61 11.30 5.32
N THR A 61 -23.62 10.22 4.55
CA THR A 61 -24.84 9.47 4.18
C THR A 61 -24.67 8.00 4.54
N HIS A 62 -25.68 7.45 5.21
CA HIS A 62 -25.75 6.04 5.55
C HIS A 62 -26.41 5.23 4.43
N TYR A 63 -25.72 4.19 3.96
CA TYR A 63 -26.30 3.18 3.06
C TYR A 63 -26.45 1.83 3.77
N LYS A 64 -27.09 0.86 3.13
CA LYS A 64 -27.30 -0.49 3.71
C LYS A 64 -26.00 -1.16 4.18
N TYR A 65 -24.95 -1.11 3.36
CA TYR A 65 -23.69 -1.84 3.61
C TYR A 65 -22.44 -0.97 3.82
N ARG A 66 -22.57 0.34 3.59
CA ARG A 66 -21.47 1.30 3.67
C ARG A 66 -21.96 2.64 4.17
N ASP A 67 -21.03 3.45 4.64
CA ASP A 67 -21.24 4.87 4.87
C ASP A 67 -20.38 5.66 3.90
N VAL A 68 -20.78 6.89 3.61
CA VAL A 68 -20.03 7.81 2.76
C VAL A 68 -19.90 9.14 3.48
N TYR A 69 -18.67 9.61 3.67
CA TYR A 69 -18.36 10.94 4.18
C TYR A 69 -18.02 11.87 3.01
N TYR A 70 -18.57 13.08 3.04
CA TYR A 70 -18.40 14.08 1.99
C TYR A 70 -17.60 15.27 2.49
N THR A 71 -16.68 15.77 1.66
CA THR A 71 -15.96 17.01 1.95
C THR A 71 -15.47 17.65 0.66
N ASN A 72 -15.36 18.97 0.61
CA ASN A 72 -14.68 19.68 -0.48
C ASN A 72 -13.16 19.79 -0.27
N ASN A 73 -12.67 19.28 0.86
CA ASN A 73 -11.30 19.40 1.30
C ASN A 73 -10.56 18.05 1.14
N LEU A 74 -9.63 17.98 0.18
CA LEU A 74 -8.86 16.75 -0.09
C LEU A 74 -8.07 16.28 1.14
N HIS A 75 -7.57 17.25 1.89
CA HIS A 75 -6.75 17.05 3.06
C HIS A 75 -7.54 16.33 4.17
N LEU A 76 -8.71 16.85 4.51
CA LEU A 76 -9.65 16.18 5.42
C LEU A 76 -10.11 14.81 4.88
N ALA A 77 -10.35 14.70 3.57
CA ALA A 77 -10.77 13.43 2.97
C ALA A 77 -9.70 12.32 3.15
N ASN A 78 -8.42 12.69 3.03
CA ASN A 78 -7.30 11.77 3.29
C ASN A 78 -7.23 11.36 4.76
N ASP A 79 -7.43 12.30 5.68
CA ASP A 79 -7.38 12.02 7.12
C ASP A 79 -8.53 11.08 7.54
N VAL A 80 -9.74 11.32 7.02
CA VAL A 80 -10.91 10.44 7.27
C VAL A 80 -10.71 9.05 6.64
N GLN A 81 -10.13 8.97 5.44
CA GLN A 81 -9.79 7.68 4.84
C GLN A 81 -8.79 6.92 5.72
N THR A 82 -7.78 7.61 6.26
CA THR A 82 -6.76 7.01 7.15
C THR A 82 -7.39 6.47 8.42
N LEU A 83 -8.28 7.24 9.06
CA LEU A 83 -9.05 6.78 10.22
C LEU A 83 -9.89 5.53 9.90
N ALA A 84 -10.61 5.55 8.79
CA ALA A 84 -11.42 4.41 8.36
C ALA A 84 -10.56 3.16 8.16
N PHE A 85 -9.38 3.31 7.55
CA PHE A 85 -8.43 2.22 7.37
C PHE A 85 -7.89 1.69 8.72
N PHE A 86 -7.45 2.57 9.63
CA PHE A 86 -6.97 2.17 10.96
C PHE A 86 -8.05 1.50 11.83
N SER A 87 -9.33 1.75 11.55
CA SER A 87 -10.44 1.05 12.20
C SER A 87 -10.70 -0.37 11.67
N GLY A 88 -9.90 -0.87 10.71
CA GLY A 88 -10.07 -2.19 10.10
C GLY A 88 -11.17 -2.24 9.04
N ARG A 89 -11.68 -1.09 8.58
CA ARG A 89 -12.71 -1.00 7.56
C ARG A 89 -12.09 -0.88 6.17
N SER A 90 -12.68 -1.57 5.21
CA SER A 90 -12.41 -1.31 3.80
C SER A 90 -12.90 0.10 3.45
N THR A 91 -12.03 0.90 2.84
CA THR A 91 -12.30 2.30 2.51
C THR A 91 -11.74 2.70 1.15
N SER A 92 -12.39 3.67 0.51
CA SER A 92 -11.90 4.28 -0.72
C SER A 92 -12.25 5.76 -0.82
N LEU A 93 -11.32 6.53 -1.36
CA LEU A 93 -11.51 7.94 -1.71
C LEU A 93 -11.85 8.02 -3.20
N ASN A 94 -12.96 8.67 -3.56
CA ASN A 94 -13.31 8.97 -4.94
C ASN A 94 -13.50 10.49 -5.14
N GLY A 95 -13.46 10.95 -6.39
CA GLY A 95 -13.55 12.35 -6.77
C GLY A 95 -12.19 12.99 -7.05
N PRO A 96 -12.12 14.33 -7.14
CA PRO A 96 -13.24 15.26 -6.89
C PRO A 96 -14.33 15.14 -7.96
N TYR A 97 -15.58 15.13 -7.54
CA TYR A 97 -16.73 15.32 -8.41
C TYR A 97 -17.09 16.79 -8.46
N GLU A 98 -17.37 17.32 -9.65
CA GLU A 98 -17.90 18.67 -9.80
C GLU A 98 -19.40 18.66 -9.58
N MET A 99 -19.88 19.51 -8.66
CA MET A 99 -21.29 19.62 -8.31
C MET A 99 -21.70 21.09 -8.23
N ILE A 100 -22.98 21.36 -8.42
CA ILE A 100 -23.55 22.68 -8.16
C ILE A 100 -24.11 22.68 -6.74
N SER A 101 -23.67 23.63 -5.93
CA SER A 101 -24.15 23.80 -4.56
C SER A 101 -25.60 24.26 -4.56
N ASN A 102 -26.49 23.49 -3.91
CA ASN A 102 -27.89 23.87 -3.72
C ASN A 102 -28.05 25.12 -2.84
N PHE A 103 -27.01 25.51 -2.09
CA PHE A 103 -27.06 26.67 -1.20
C PHE A 103 -26.82 27.99 -1.92
N ASN A 104 -25.90 28.02 -2.90
CA ASN A 104 -25.47 29.27 -3.54
C ASN A 104 -25.27 29.18 -5.06
N GLY A 105 -25.64 28.06 -5.68
CA GLY A 105 -25.51 27.82 -7.13
C GLY A 105 -24.06 27.74 -7.63
N LYS A 106 -23.05 27.78 -6.76
CA LYS A 106 -21.64 27.76 -7.18
C LYS A 106 -21.17 26.34 -7.45
N LYS A 107 -20.27 26.21 -8.43
CA LYS A 107 -19.53 24.97 -8.67
C LYS A 107 -18.62 24.68 -7.47
N ILE A 108 -18.76 23.48 -6.92
CA ILE A 108 -17.95 22.96 -5.82
C ILE A 108 -17.32 21.63 -6.22
N LYS A 109 -16.12 21.37 -5.70
CA LYS A 109 -15.50 20.04 -5.77
C LYS A 109 -15.93 19.25 -4.54
N GLN A 110 -16.32 18.00 -4.73
CA GLN A 110 -16.70 17.10 -3.63
C GLN A 110 -15.90 15.80 -3.71
N TYR A 111 -15.22 15.47 -2.63
CA TYR A 111 -14.59 14.18 -2.39
C TYR A 111 -15.54 13.28 -1.60
N GLN A 112 -15.49 11.99 -1.89
CA GLN A 112 -16.33 10.98 -1.25
C GLN A 112 -15.44 9.90 -0.64
N VAL A 113 -15.45 9.80 0.69
CA VAL A 113 -14.78 8.71 1.43
C VAL A 113 -15.83 7.64 1.72
N SER A 114 -15.82 6.56 0.96
CA SER A 114 -16.68 5.40 1.20
C SER A 114 -16.00 4.44 2.17
N LEU A 115 -16.72 4.00 3.20
CA LEU A 115 -16.23 3.01 4.16
C LEU A 115 -17.29 1.95 4.46
N THR A 116 -16.84 0.72 4.64
CA THR A 116 -17.71 -0.42 5.03
C THR A 116 -18.18 -0.27 6.48
N LYS A 117 -19.43 -0.67 6.79
CA LYS A 117 -19.95 -0.56 8.16
C LYS A 117 -19.25 -1.50 9.15
N LYS A 118 -18.91 -2.70 8.68
CA LYS A 118 -18.22 -3.73 9.44
C LYS A 118 -16.75 -3.80 9.03
N GLU A 119 -15.93 -4.29 9.93
CA GLU A 119 -14.57 -4.71 9.61
C GLU A 119 -14.60 -5.78 8.52
N GLY A 120 -13.63 -5.70 7.62
CA GLY A 120 -13.44 -6.70 6.58
C GLY A 120 -12.16 -7.46 6.82
N SER A 121 -12.14 -8.75 6.45
CA SER A 121 -10.87 -9.44 6.27
C SER A 121 -10.21 -8.92 4.98
N PRO A 122 -8.87 -8.73 4.97
CA PRO A 122 -8.14 -8.49 3.74
C PRO A 122 -8.46 -9.61 2.75
N LYS A 123 -8.81 -9.24 1.52
CA LYS A 123 -9.02 -10.21 0.45
C LYS A 123 -7.78 -10.24 -0.41
N ALA A 124 -7.25 -11.45 -0.64
CA ALA A 124 -6.17 -11.63 -1.59
C ALA A 124 -6.62 -11.15 -2.98
N LEU A 125 -5.74 -10.44 -3.67
CA LEU A 125 -5.98 -10.03 -5.04
C LEU A 125 -6.00 -11.26 -5.94
N VAL A 126 -7.06 -11.41 -6.72
CA VAL A 126 -7.18 -12.50 -7.69
C VAL A 126 -6.53 -12.05 -9.00
N LEU A 127 -5.44 -12.72 -9.41
CA LEU A 127 -4.63 -12.36 -10.58
C LEU A 127 -5.44 -12.24 -11.87
N SER A 128 -6.47 -13.07 -12.06
CA SER A 128 -7.33 -13.05 -13.26
C SER A 128 -8.12 -11.76 -13.46
N LYS A 129 -8.21 -10.90 -12.42
CA LYS A 129 -8.92 -9.62 -12.46
C LYS A 129 -7.97 -8.42 -12.59
N LEU A 130 -6.67 -8.65 -12.73
CA LEU A 130 -5.68 -7.59 -12.83
C LEU A 130 -5.54 -7.12 -14.28
N LYS A 131 -5.60 -5.81 -14.47
CA LYS A 131 -5.19 -5.18 -15.73
C LYS A 131 -3.71 -4.82 -15.62
N LYS A 132 -2.89 -5.34 -16.53
CA LYS A 132 -1.50 -4.89 -16.68
C LYS A 132 -1.53 -3.46 -17.21
N ILE A 133 -0.85 -2.56 -16.53
CA ILE A 133 -0.65 -1.17 -16.96
C ILE A 133 0.87 -0.98 -17.01
N LEU A 134 1.40 -0.63 -18.19
CA LEU A 134 2.77 -0.14 -18.28
C LEU A 134 2.79 1.27 -17.73
N SER A 135 3.56 1.49 -16.67
CA SER A 135 3.78 2.82 -16.12
C SER A 135 5.12 3.32 -16.63
N LYS A 136 5.15 4.49 -17.29
CA LYS A 136 6.38 5.18 -17.72
C LYS A 136 7.20 5.77 -16.56
N THR A 137 6.98 5.28 -15.35
CA THR A 137 7.57 5.82 -14.12
C THR A 137 8.57 4.83 -13.57
N ASN A 138 9.61 5.34 -12.92
CA ASN A 138 10.60 4.51 -12.25
C ASN A 138 9.92 3.58 -11.24
N ILE A 139 10.34 2.32 -11.25
CA ILE A 139 9.92 1.32 -10.27
C ILE A 139 10.92 1.35 -9.14
N VAL A 140 10.42 1.38 -7.90
CA VAL A 140 11.27 1.32 -6.71
C VAL A 140 10.87 0.11 -5.88
N CYS A 141 11.85 -0.74 -5.53
CA CYS A 141 11.68 -1.77 -4.52
C CYS A 141 12.20 -1.26 -3.17
N PHE A 142 11.39 -0.48 -2.45
CA PHE A 142 11.81 0.08 -1.16
C PHE A 142 11.44 -0.85 0.01
N THR A 143 12.26 -0.84 1.06
CA THR A 143 12.06 -1.63 2.27
C THR A 143 11.80 -0.71 3.45
N VAL A 144 10.81 -1.08 4.27
CA VAL A 144 10.52 -0.43 5.56
C VAL A 144 10.88 -1.41 6.68
N PRO A 145 11.18 -0.95 7.92
CA PRO A 145 11.67 -1.82 8.99
C PRO A 145 10.75 -3.02 9.31
N ASN A 146 9.44 -2.87 9.13
CA ASN A 146 8.45 -3.92 9.37
C ASN A 146 8.04 -4.68 8.11
N GLU A 147 8.68 -4.41 6.95
CA GLU A 147 8.44 -5.01 5.62
C GLU A 147 7.01 -4.94 5.05
N ILE A 148 6.06 -4.38 5.80
CA ILE A 148 4.67 -4.19 5.39
C ILE A 148 4.52 -2.85 4.68
N LEU A 149 4.19 -2.92 3.40
CA LEU A 149 3.91 -1.76 2.56
C LEU A 149 2.41 -1.48 2.56
N ILE A 150 2.04 -0.27 2.98
CA ILE A 150 0.67 0.25 2.81
C ILE A 150 0.73 1.27 1.68
N THR A 151 0.18 0.91 0.53
CA THR A 151 0.20 1.75 -0.67
C THR A 151 -1.20 2.26 -0.99
N ARG A 152 -1.28 3.37 -1.71
CA ARG A 152 -2.54 3.94 -2.18
C ARG A 152 -2.45 4.37 -3.63
N LEU A 153 -3.31 3.82 -4.48
CA LEU A 153 -3.41 4.17 -5.90
C LEU A 153 -4.86 4.58 -6.20
N ASN A 154 -5.06 5.77 -6.79
CA ASN A 154 -6.39 6.29 -7.15
C ASN A 154 -7.42 6.17 -6.01
N GLY A 155 -6.98 6.50 -4.79
CA GLY A 155 -7.83 6.46 -3.60
C GLY A 155 -8.17 5.06 -3.09
N LYS A 156 -7.60 3.98 -3.65
CA LYS A 156 -7.72 2.60 -3.15
C LYS A 156 -6.46 2.21 -2.39
N ILE A 157 -6.63 1.57 -1.23
CA ILE A 157 -5.52 1.15 -0.35
C ILE A 157 -5.22 -0.32 -0.58
N ALA A 158 -3.94 -0.66 -0.62
CA ALA A 158 -3.45 -2.03 -0.64
C ALA A 158 -2.42 -2.25 0.49
N ILE A 159 -2.42 -3.45 1.05
CA ILE A 159 -1.39 -3.93 1.97
C ILE A 159 -0.59 -4.99 1.21
N GLN A 160 0.72 -4.81 1.14
CA GLN A 160 1.63 -5.61 0.32
C GLN A 160 2.90 -5.90 1.11
N GLY A 161 3.59 -6.99 0.77
CA GLY A 161 4.99 -7.18 1.16
C GLY A 161 5.91 -6.60 0.09
N ASN A 162 7.18 -6.34 0.44
CA ASN A 162 8.18 -6.01 -0.57
C ASN A 162 8.57 -7.26 -1.35
N THR A 163 7.86 -7.54 -2.44
CA THR A 163 8.37 -8.44 -3.49
C THR A 163 9.40 -7.65 -4.27
N LYS A 164 10.69 -7.87 -4.00
CA LYS A 164 11.85 -7.30 -4.73
C LYS A 164 11.91 -7.83 -6.18
N PHE A 165 10.78 -7.76 -6.89
CA PHE A 165 10.45 -8.60 -8.03
C PHE A 165 11.38 -8.34 -9.22
N GLY A 166 11.57 -7.06 -9.60
CA GLY A 166 12.45 -6.69 -10.70
C GLY A 166 13.90 -7.12 -10.44
N MET A 167 14.44 -6.81 -9.26
CA MET A 167 15.80 -7.24 -8.88
C MET A 167 15.91 -8.76 -8.86
N HIS A 168 14.93 -9.48 -8.31
CA HIS A 168 14.96 -10.95 -8.23
C HIS A 168 14.85 -11.61 -9.59
N LEU A 169 14.04 -11.08 -10.51
CA LEU A 169 13.96 -11.58 -11.87
C LEU A 169 15.35 -11.54 -12.54
N ILE A 170 15.98 -10.37 -12.55
CA ILE A 170 17.30 -10.20 -13.17
C ILE A 170 18.36 -11.04 -12.43
N ARG A 171 18.30 -11.10 -11.09
CA ARG A 171 19.23 -11.92 -10.31
C ARG A 171 19.13 -13.41 -10.70
N LEU A 172 17.91 -13.95 -10.80
CA LEU A 172 17.71 -15.37 -11.15
C LEU A 172 18.23 -15.68 -12.56
N LEU A 173 17.98 -14.80 -13.53
CA LEU A 173 18.50 -14.96 -14.89
C LEU A 173 20.04 -14.94 -14.93
N LEU A 174 20.67 -14.06 -14.16
CA LEU A 174 22.13 -14.00 -14.03
C LEU A 174 22.71 -15.25 -13.34
N GLU A 175 22.08 -15.71 -12.25
CA GLU A 175 22.45 -16.95 -11.56
C GLU A 175 22.33 -18.16 -12.49
N GLU A 176 21.25 -18.26 -13.25
CA GLU A 176 21.04 -19.31 -14.25
C GLU A 176 22.09 -19.26 -15.36
N LEU A 177 22.36 -18.07 -15.90
CA LEU A 177 23.37 -17.88 -16.94
C LEU A 177 24.77 -18.28 -16.46
N HIS A 178 25.13 -17.94 -15.23
CA HIS A 178 26.40 -18.33 -14.62
C HIS A 178 26.48 -19.85 -14.46
N LEU A 179 25.42 -20.47 -13.91
CA LEU A 179 25.32 -21.90 -13.74
C LEU A 179 25.46 -22.64 -15.07
N LEU A 180 24.76 -22.19 -16.13
CA LEU A 180 24.81 -22.80 -17.45
C LEU A 180 26.20 -22.70 -18.10
N LYS A 181 26.91 -21.57 -17.91
CA LYS A 181 28.22 -21.31 -18.51
C LYS A 181 29.37 -22.02 -17.78
N TYR A 182 29.35 -22.00 -16.44
CA TYR A 182 30.49 -22.39 -15.62
C TYR A 182 30.26 -23.67 -14.81
N GLY A 183 29.00 -24.08 -14.64
CA GLY A 183 28.63 -25.29 -13.90
C GLY A 183 28.55 -25.09 -12.38
N ASP A 184 28.64 -23.85 -11.90
CA ASP A 184 28.56 -23.50 -10.49
C ASP A 184 27.76 -22.21 -10.24
N LEU A 185 27.38 -21.99 -8.98
CA LEU A 185 26.74 -20.78 -8.52
C LEU A 185 27.73 -19.96 -7.70
N LYS A 186 27.95 -18.70 -8.10
CA LYS A 186 28.82 -17.76 -7.41
C LYS A 186 27.98 -16.75 -6.61
N PHE A 187 28.34 -16.57 -5.34
CA PHE A 187 27.74 -15.56 -4.47
C PHE A 187 28.83 -14.76 -3.73
N PRO A 188 28.77 -13.41 -3.71
CA PRO A 188 27.84 -12.56 -4.47
C PRO A 188 28.10 -12.61 -5.99
N LEU A 189 27.09 -12.29 -6.78
CA LEU A 189 27.24 -12.08 -8.23
C LEU A 189 28.11 -10.86 -8.53
N ASP A 190 28.79 -10.88 -9.67
CA ASP A 190 29.61 -9.75 -10.14
C ASP A 190 28.75 -8.52 -10.48
N GLU A 191 27.51 -8.74 -10.91
CA GLU A 191 26.52 -7.72 -11.26
C GLU A 191 25.76 -7.17 -10.03
N ILE A 192 26.28 -7.33 -8.81
CA ILE A 192 25.62 -6.86 -7.58
C ILE A 192 25.24 -5.38 -7.65
N ASN A 193 26.07 -4.52 -8.25
CA ASN A 193 25.77 -3.10 -8.38
C ASN A 193 24.53 -2.85 -9.26
N LEU A 194 24.39 -3.57 -10.38
CA LEU A 194 23.20 -3.51 -11.22
C LEU A 194 21.95 -3.93 -10.44
N LEU A 195 22.04 -5.02 -9.68
CA LEU A 195 20.92 -5.50 -8.86
C LEU A 195 20.51 -4.49 -7.79
N LEU A 196 21.48 -3.85 -7.14
CA LEU A 196 21.22 -2.78 -6.17
C LEU A 196 20.62 -1.54 -6.83
N ASP A 197 21.05 -1.19 -8.03
CA ASP A 197 20.52 -0.07 -8.80
C ASP A 197 19.05 -0.31 -9.20
N ILE A 198 18.70 -1.54 -9.62
CA ILE A 198 17.30 -1.94 -9.85
C ILE A 198 16.50 -1.84 -8.56
N ARG A 199 17.03 -2.37 -7.45
CA ARG A 199 16.34 -2.36 -6.15
C ARG A 199 16.04 -0.93 -5.69
N ASN A 200 17.02 -0.04 -5.83
CA ASN A 200 16.93 1.34 -5.41
C ASN A 200 16.18 2.22 -6.43
N GLY A 201 15.68 1.65 -7.52
CA GLY A 201 14.87 2.33 -8.52
C GLY A 201 15.62 3.34 -9.39
N LYS A 202 16.91 3.09 -9.63
CA LYS A 202 17.70 3.87 -10.60
C LYS A 202 17.35 3.50 -12.05
N LEU A 203 16.72 2.35 -12.27
CA LEU A 203 16.22 1.91 -13.58
C LEU A 203 14.69 2.04 -13.63
N SER A 204 14.19 2.40 -14.81
CA SER A 204 12.77 2.40 -15.18
C SER A 204 12.22 0.98 -15.35
N LEU A 205 10.89 0.84 -15.41
CA LEU A 205 10.25 -0.45 -15.69
C LEU A 205 10.70 -0.99 -17.05
N GLU A 206 10.68 -0.12 -18.06
CA GLU A 206 11.04 -0.44 -19.43
C GLU A 206 12.47 -0.99 -19.51
N GLU A 207 13.43 -0.33 -18.87
CA GLU A 207 14.82 -0.79 -18.81
C GLU A 207 14.95 -2.16 -18.12
N VAL A 208 14.22 -2.40 -17.03
CA VAL A 208 14.24 -3.71 -16.34
C VAL A 208 13.62 -4.81 -17.21
N VAL A 209 12.57 -4.51 -17.97
CA VAL A 209 11.93 -5.46 -18.90
C VAL A 209 12.84 -5.74 -20.10
N GLU A 210 13.53 -4.73 -20.62
CA GLU A 210 14.53 -4.92 -21.67
C GLU A 210 15.70 -5.79 -21.19
N LEU A 211 16.17 -5.57 -19.95
CA LEU A 211 17.17 -6.43 -19.31
C LEU A 211 16.67 -7.87 -19.17
N SER A 212 15.40 -8.09 -18.80
CA SER A 212 14.88 -9.46 -18.70
C SER A 212 14.87 -10.15 -20.05
N TYR A 213 14.40 -9.50 -21.12
CA TYR A 213 14.43 -10.10 -22.45
C TYR A 213 15.85 -10.38 -22.95
N LYS A 214 16.78 -9.47 -22.68
CA LYS A 214 18.20 -9.67 -23.00
C LYS A 214 18.73 -10.94 -22.32
N TYR A 215 18.58 -11.05 -21.00
CA TYR A 215 19.15 -12.18 -20.27
C TYR A 215 18.40 -13.48 -20.51
N GLU A 216 17.08 -13.45 -20.75
CA GLU A 216 16.33 -14.62 -21.21
C GLU A 216 16.89 -15.17 -22.53
N GLY A 217 17.18 -14.30 -23.50
CA GLY A 217 17.81 -14.71 -24.75
C GLY A 217 19.23 -15.26 -24.57
N GLU A 218 20.02 -14.67 -23.66
CA GLU A 218 21.34 -15.21 -23.33
C GLU A 218 21.27 -16.59 -22.65
N VAL A 219 20.29 -16.79 -21.76
CA VAL A 219 20.00 -18.07 -21.11
C VAL A 219 19.61 -19.11 -22.15
N GLU A 220 18.70 -18.80 -23.08
CA GLU A 220 18.27 -19.72 -24.13
C GLU A 220 19.44 -20.22 -24.98
N VAL A 221 20.36 -19.33 -25.36
CA VAL A 221 21.60 -19.70 -26.06
C VAL A 221 22.53 -20.56 -25.18
N ALA A 222 22.63 -20.25 -23.89
CA ALA A 222 23.50 -20.97 -22.96
C ALA A 222 22.99 -22.40 -22.66
N VAL A 223 21.66 -22.60 -22.61
CA VAL A 223 21.04 -23.92 -22.44
C VAL A 223 21.48 -24.89 -23.54
N HIS A 224 21.61 -24.44 -24.79
CA HIS A 224 22.08 -25.29 -25.89
C HIS A 224 23.58 -25.59 -25.87
N LYS A 225 24.38 -24.85 -25.08
CA LYS A 225 25.85 -24.98 -25.03
C LYS A 225 26.35 -25.56 -23.71
N THR A 226 25.48 -25.69 -22.71
CA THR A 226 25.90 -26.09 -21.37
C THR A 226 26.42 -27.52 -21.35
N LYS A 227 27.35 -27.77 -20.42
CA LYS A 227 27.88 -29.11 -20.11
C LYS A 227 27.15 -29.76 -18.93
N LEU A 228 26.15 -29.08 -18.36
CA LEU A 228 25.37 -29.61 -17.25
C LEU A 228 24.61 -30.87 -17.69
N PRO A 229 24.45 -31.85 -16.79
CA PRO A 229 23.66 -33.03 -17.08
C PRO A 229 22.19 -32.66 -17.30
N SER A 230 21.53 -33.40 -18.19
CA SER A 230 20.09 -33.21 -18.48
C SER A 230 19.18 -33.51 -17.28
N THR A 231 19.70 -34.23 -16.27
CA THR A 231 18.97 -34.57 -15.05
C THR A 231 19.86 -34.36 -13.82
N PRO A 232 19.30 -33.83 -12.72
CA PRO A 232 20.02 -33.73 -11.44
C PRO A 232 20.35 -35.11 -10.86
N ASN A 233 21.47 -35.21 -10.15
CA ASN A 233 21.77 -36.42 -9.37
C ASN A 233 20.97 -36.41 -8.04
N PHE A 234 19.73 -36.88 -8.11
CA PHE A 234 18.82 -36.92 -6.96
C PHE A 234 19.34 -37.76 -5.79
N LYS A 235 20.18 -38.77 -6.03
CA LYS A 235 20.77 -39.58 -4.95
C LYS A 235 21.68 -38.72 -4.07
N ILE A 236 22.62 -37.99 -4.69
CA ILE A 236 23.53 -37.08 -3.97
C ILE A 236 22.75 -35.99 -3.24
N ILE A 237 21.75 -35.40 -3.90
CA ILE A 237 20.91 -34.35 -3.30
C ILE A 237 20.19 -34.88 -2.06
N ASN A 238 19.56 -36.05 -2.14
CA ASN A 238 18.85 -36.65 -1.01
C ASN A 238 19.79 -37.00 0.15
N GLU A 239 20.97 -37.56 -0.15
CA GLU A 239 22.00 -37.86 0.86
C GLU A 239 22.47 -36.57 1.57
N PHE A 240 22.72 -35.49 0.81
CA PHE A 240 23.08 -34.19 1.36
C PHE A 240 21.99 -33.60 2.26
N VAL A 241 20.73 -33.63 1.82
CA VAL A 241 19.58 -33.13 2.61
C VAL A 241 19.46 -33.90 3.92
N ILE A 242 19.50 -35.23 3.88
CA ILE A 242 19.44 -36.09 5.08
C ILE A 242 20.60 -35.76 6.03
N LYS A 243 21.83 -35.65 5.52
CA LYS A 243 23.01 -35.31 6.32
C LYS A 243 22.83 -33.96 7.03
N THR A 244 22.45 -32.93 6.28
CA THR A 244 22.24 -31.57 6.80
C THR A 244 21.16 -31.53 7.88
N HIS A 245 20.05 -32.27 7.69
CA HIS A 245 19.00 -32.37 8.71
C HIS A 245 19.47 -33.11 9.96
N LYS A 246 20.21 -34.22 9.82
CA LYS A 246 20.76 -34.96 10.96
C LYS A 246 21.71 -34.08 11.79
N GLU A 247 22.62 -33.35 11.13
CA GLU A 247 23.54 -32.43 11.82
C GLU A 247 22.78 -31.35 12.61
N LYS A 248 21.69 -30.83 12.06
CA LYS A 248 20.87 -29.80 12.72
C LYS A 248 20.03 -30.33 13.89
N ILE A 249 19.64 -31.60 13.84
CA ILE A 249 18.93 -32.30 14.93
C ILE A 249 19.90 -32.70 16.04
N LEU A 250 21.11 -33.13 15.68
CA LEU A 250 22.14 -33.61 16.62
C LEU A 250 22.93 -32.46 17.27
N CYS A 251 23.02 -31.31 16.61
CA CYS A 251 23.58 -30.08 17.16
C CYS A 251 22.53 -28.96 17.07
N PRO A 252 21.49 -28.97 17.93
CA PRO A 252 20.55 -27.87 18.00
C PRO A 252 21.32 -26.62 18.49
N LYS A 253 21.21 -25.53 17.72
CA LYS A 253 21.67 -24.20 18.15
C LYS A 253 20.76 -23.66 19.24
#